data_AF-A0A183JJ00-F1
#
_entry.id   AF-A0A183JJ00-F1
#
_cell.length_a   1.000
_cell.length_b   1.000
_cell.length_c   1.000
_cell.angle_alpha   90.00
_cell.angle_beta   90.00
_cell.angle_gamma   90.00
#
_symmetry.space_group_name_H-M   'P 1'
#
loop_
_entity.id
_entity.type
_entity.pdbx_description
1 polymer ?
#
loop_
_entity_poly.entity_id
_entity_poly.type
_entity_poly.pdbx_seq_one_letter_code
_entity_poly.pdbx_strand_id
1 'polypeptide(L)'
;MPFMYNGGILDLIYTYLMPEVASRDIRLTFEALRLLANLLCHRCVYLEFVEQDGLQSVLKVPRPSVAATAVSVVLYYTAYFEDAMERVCQLSSSLLDDLIKYSLWLVECSHPSARCYSLFFLHLVLCYGITFRRFEQQNGLVYLYNAVS
;
A
#
# COMPACT_ATOMS: atom_id res chain seq x y z
N MET A 1 22.44 -2.05 15.72
CA MET A 1 21.63 -0.89 16.17
C MET A 1 20.32 -1.41 16.77
N PRO A 2 20.26 -1.78 18.08
CA PRO A 2 19.08 -2.45 18.65
C PRO A 2 18.07 -1.54 19.40
N PHE A 3 18.24 -0.21 19.45
CA PHE A 3 17.51 0.63 20.43
C PHE A 3 16.56 1.71 19.87
N MET A 4 16.25 1.75 18.57
CA MET A 4 15.54 2.91 18.00
C MET A 4 14.04 2.76 17.74
N TYR A 5 13.45 1.59 17.98
CA TYR A 5 12.07 1.36 17.60
C TYR A 5 11.23 0.90 18.80
N ASN A 6 10.41 1.82 19.32
CA ASN A 6 9.51 1.60 20.46
C ASN A 6 8.07 1.23 20.05
N GLY A 7 7.81 0.84 18.79
CA GLY A 7 6.45 0.48 18.31
C GLY A 7 5.49 1.66 18.14
N GLY A 8 5.51 2.62 19.06
CA GLY A 8 4.49 3.66 19.18
C GLY A 8 4.39 4.65 18.02
N ILE A 9 5.35 4.66 17.08
CA ILE A 9 5.23 5.49 15.88
C ILE A 9 4.22 4.91 14.88
N LEU A 10 4.11 3.58 14.77
CA LEU A 10 3.08 2.96 13.92
C LEU A 10 1.69 3.18 14.50
N ASP A 11 1.52 3.06 15.82
CA ASP A 11 0.24 3.38 16.49
C ASP A 11 -0.22 4.81 16.21
N LEU A 12 0.71 5.76 16.29
CA LEU A 12 0.43 7.16 15.97
C LEU A 12 0.08 7.34 14.50
N ILE A 13 0.82 6.70 13.59
CA ILE A 13 0.51 6.71 12.15
C ILE A 13 -0.89 6.16 11.91
N TYR A 14 -1.24 5.00 12.46
CA TYR A 14 -2.55 4.37 12.28
C TYR A 14 -3.69 5.24 12.79
N THR A 15 -3.49 6.01 13.87
CA THR A 15 -4.45 7.02 14.34
C THR A 15 -4.81 8.01 13.23
N TYR A 16 -3.84 8.46 12.43
CA TYR A 16 -4.07 9.38 11.30
C TYR A 16 -4.63 8.70 10.04
N LEU A 17 -4.59 7.37 9.95
CA LEU A 17 -5.21 6.60 8.88
C LEU A 17 -6.69 6.27 9.17
N MET A 18 -7.14 6.42 10.42
CA MET A 18 -8.53 6.16 10.80
C MET A 18 -9.51 7.01 9.96
N PRO A 19 -10.61 6.44 9.44
CA PRO A 19 -11.56 7.18 8.59
C PRO A 19 -12.08 8.47 9.22
N GLU A 20 -12.29 8.49 10.54
CA GLU A 20 -12.78 9.64 11.29
C GLU A 20 -11.76 10.79 11.32
N VAL A 21 -10.47 10.47 11.29
CA VAL A 21 -9.37 11.45 11.26
C VAL A 21 -9.08 11.86 9.81
N ALA A 22 -9.00 10.90 8.91
CA ALA A 22 -8.73 11.14 7.49
C ALA A 22 -9.81 11.99 6.80
N SER A 23 -11.07 11.84 7.21
CA SER A 23 -12.18 12.68 6.73
C SER A 23 -12.11 14.13 7.22
N ARG A 24 -11.42 14.38 8.35
CA ARG A 24 -11.22 15.73 8.90
C ARG A 24 -9.98 16.41 8.33
N ASP A 25 -8.87 15.68 8.23
CA ASP A 25 -7.61 16.22 7.71
C ASP A 25 -6.87 15.19 6.84
N ILE A 26 -7.23 15.19 5.55
CA ILE A 26 -6.61 14.33 4.56
C ILE A 26 -5.14 14.68 4.26
N ARG A 27 -4.71 15.92 4.55
CA ARG A 27 -3.31 16.35 4.35
C ARG A 27 -2.43 15.77 5.45
N LEU A 28 -2.94 15.72 6.67
CA LEU A 28 -2.24 15.06 7.78
C LEU A 28 -2.13 13.55 7.56
N THR A 29 -3.18 12.90 7.05
CA THR A 29 -3.11 11.50 6.62
C THR A 29 -2.07 11.30 5.51
N PHE A 30 -1.98 12.22 4.54
CA PHE A 30 -0.97 12.17 3.50
C PHE A 30 0.46 12.24 4.07
N GLU A 31 0.75 13.15 5.00
CA GLU A 31 2.07 13.24 5.64
C GLU A 31 2.38 12.03 6.54
N ALA A 32 1.37 11.47 7.23
CA ALA A 32 1.53 10.24 8.00
C ALA A 32 1.91 9.04 7.10
N LEU A 33 1.28 8.91 5.93
CA LEU A 33 1.61 7.88 4.94
C LEU A 33 3.01 8.09 4.34
N ARG A 34 3.43 9.33 4.11
CA ARG A 34 4.81 9.63 3.66
C ARG A 34 5.83 9.27 4.72
N LEU A 35 5.56 9.56 5.99
CA LEU A 35 6.40 9.14 7.11
C LEU A 35 6.50 7.61 7.15
N LEU A 36 5.37 6.91 7.07
CA LEU A 36 5.33 5.45 7.00
C LEU A 36 6.20 4.92 5.85
N ALA A 37 6.02 5.43 4.64
CA ALA A 37 6.80 5.00 3.48
C ALA A 37 8.32 5.17 3.69
N ASN A 38 8.75 6.26 4.32
CA ASN A 38 10.16 6.46 4.66
C ASN A 38 10.66 5.48 5.72
N LEU A 39 9.81 5.08 6.68
CA LEU A 39 10.18 4.15 7.75
C LEU A 39 10.20 2.68 7.28
N LEU A 40 9.45 2.33 6.23
CA LEU A 40 9.45 0.98 5.65
C LEU A 40 10.80 0.54 5.10
N CYS A 41 11.81 1.41 4.99
CA CYS A 41 13.18 0.99 4.67
C CYS A 41 13.84 0.17 5.81
N HIS A 42 13.24 0.13 7.00
CA HIS A 42 13.74 -0.60 8.14
C HIS A 42 12.98 -1.92 8.36
N ARG A 43 13.72 -3.02 8.49
CA ARG A 43 13.19 -4.38 8.67
C ARG A 43 12.22 -4.54 9.82
N CYS A 44 12.52 -3.98 10.98
CA CYS A 44 11.62 -4.06 12.12
C CYS A 44 10.26 -3.40 11.83
N VAL A 45 10.26 -2.31 11.06
CA VAL A 45 9.05 -1.53 10.76
C VAL A 45 8.19 -2.24 9.73
N TYR A 46 8.75 -2.67 8.58
CA TYR A 46 7.92 -3.29 7.54
C TYR A 46 7.34 -4.63 7.98
N LEU A 47 8.06 -5.40 8.81
CA LEU A 47 7.53 -6.66 9.33
C LEU A 47 6.37 -6.41 10.30
N GLU A 48 6.54 -5.50 11.25
CA GLU A 48 5.45 -5.15 12.17
C GLU A 48 4.27 -4.52 11.45
N PHE A 49 4.51 -3.68 10.43
CA PHE A 49 3.46 -3.13 9.58
C PHE A 49 2.58 -4.23 8.95
N VAL A 50 3.19 -5.30 8.42
CA VAL A 50 2.44 -6.42 7.84
C VAL A 50 1.77 -7.26 8.94
N GLU A 51 2.40 -7.42 10.10
CA GLU A 51 1.90 -8.23 11.21
C GLU A 51 0.76 -7.55 12.00
N GLN A 52 0.68 -6.22 12.01
CA GLN A 52 -0.33 -5.42 12.75
C GLN A 52 -1.41 -4.82 11.85
N ASP A 53 -1.89 -5.57 10.86
CA ASP A 53 -2.98 -5.13 9.97
C ASP A 53 -2.72 -3.77 9.26
N GLY A 54 -1.45 -3.41 9.04
CA GLY A 54 -1.08 -2.13 8.45
C GLY A 54 -1.57 -1.97 7.02
N LEU A 55 -1.56 -3.05 6.23
CA LEU A 55 -2.13 -3.05 4.88
C LEU A 55 -3.64 -2.77 4.89
N GLN A 56 -4.37 -3.39 5.82
CA GLN A 56 -5.81 -3.22 6.01
C GLN A 56 -6.13 -1.75 6.33
N SER A 57 -5.28 -1.11 7.14
CA SER A 57 -5.40 0.29 7.52
C SER A 57 -5.14 1.22 6.33
N VAL A 58 -4.07 0.96 5.57
CA VAL A 58 -3.69 1.75 4.38
C VAL A 58 -4.71 1.62 3.25
N LEU A 59 -5.29 0.44 3.04
CA LEU A 59 -6.29 0.20 1.99
C LEU A 59 -7.66 0.86 2.30
N LYS A 60 -7.89 1.28 3.55
CA LYS A 60 -9.09 2.04 3.96
C LYS A 60 -8.98 3.55 3.74
N VAL A 61 -7.80 4.05 3.35
CA VAL A 61 -7.62 5.49 3.07
C VAL A 61 -8.64 5.94 2.02
N PRO A 62 -9.37 7.05 2.25
CA PRO A 62 -10.41 7.52 1.35
C PRO A 62 -9.91 7.75 -0.08
N ARG A 63 -10.71 7.35 -1.06
CA ARG A 63 -10.46 7.56 -2.50
C ARG A 63 -11.70 8.22 -3.15
N PRO A 64 -11.55 9.22 -4.04
CA PRO A 64 -10.29 9.86 -4.44
C PRO A 64 -9.74 10.81 -3.37
N SER A 65 -8.42 10.84 -3.18
CA SER A 65 -7.77 11.80 -2.28
C SER A 65 -6.28 11.96 -2.61
N VAL A 66 -5.65 13.04 -2.11
CA VAL A 66 -4.20 13.22 -2.17
C VAL A 66 -3.47 12.15 -1.34
N ALA A 67 -4.04 11.73 -0.20
CA ALA A 67 -3.49 10.67 0.64
C ALA A 67 -3.36 9.35 -0.12
N ALA A 68 -4.28 9.03 -1.04
CA ALA A 68 -4.19 7.83 -1.87
C ALA A 68 -2.93 7.80 -2.75
N THR A 69 -2.34 8.96 -3.10
CA THR A 69 -1.04 9.01 -3.79
C THR A 69 0.11 8.56 -2.88
N ALA A 70 0.06 8.84 -1.57
CA ALA A 70 1.06 8.32 -0.65
C ALA A 70 0.89 6.81 -0.39
N VAL A 71 -0.34 6.30 -0.46
CA VAL A 71 -0.62 4.86 -0.37
C VAL A 71 0.16 4.07 -1.42
N SER A 72 0.23 4.53 -2.68
CA SER A 72 0.99 3.80 -3.72
C SER A 72 2.47 3.62 -3.37
N VAL A 73 3.06 4.60 -2.67
CA VAL A 73 4.46 4.55 -2.23
C VAL A 73 4.63 3.52 -1.11
N VAL A 74 3.71 3.50 -0.15
CA VAL A 74 3.68 2.50 0.93
C VAL A 74 3.57 1.09 0.33
N LEU A 75 2.63 0.87 -0.60
CA LEU A 75 2.47 -0.43 -1.26
C LEU A 75 3.75 -0.86 -1.98
N TYR A 76 4.36 0.03 -2.76
CA TYR A 76 5.63 -0.24 -3.44
C TYR A 76 6.72 -0.67 -2.46
N TYR A 77 6.94 0.07 -1.38
CA TYR A 77 7.97 -0.28 -0.39
C TYR A 77 7.64 -1.58 0.35
N THR A 78 6.36 -1.90 0.61
CA THR A 78 5.99 -3.21 1.15
C THR A 78 6.35 -4.33 0.18
N ALA A 79 6.05 -4.17 -1.11
CA ALA A 79 6.33 -5.19 -2.14
C ALA A 79 7.82 -5.34 -2.46
N TYR A 80 8.62 -4.33 -2.16
CA TYR A 80 10.06 -4.33 -2.39
C TYR A 80 10.80 -5.40 -1.57
N PHE A 81 10.26 -5.78 -0.40
CA PHE A 81 10.88 -6.76 0.49
C PHE A 81 10.20 -8.14 0.35
N GLU A 82 10.98 -9.16 -0.03
CA GLU A 82 10.48 -10.53 -0.25
C GLU A 82 9.83 -11.14 1.01
N ASP A 83 10.44 -10.94 2.18
CA ASP A 83 9.95 -11.47 3.46
C ASP A 83 8.67 -10.77 3.96
N ALA A 84 8.45 -9.52 3.55
CA ALA A 84 7.16 -8.86 3.70
C ALA A 84 6.13 -9.51 2.77
N MET A 85 6.48 -9.71 1.49
CA MET A 85 5.59 -10.31 0.50
C MET A 85 5.21 -11.76 0.82
N GLU A 86 6.10 -12.56 1.42
CA GLU A 86 5.77 -13.89 1.93
C GLU A 86 4.60 -13.86 2.93
N ARG A 87 4.61 -12.89 3.85
CA ARG A 87 3.52 -12.67 4.81
C ARG A 87 2.27 -12.11 4.12
N VAL A 88 2.42 -11.15 3.21
CA VAL A 88 1.30 -10.58 2.45
C VAL A 88 0.57 -11.66 1.67
N CYS A 89 1.29 -12.58 1.02
CA CYS A 89 0.70 -13.68 0.26
C CYS A 89 -0.07 -14.70 1.12
N GLN A 90 0.10 -14.67 2.44
CA GLN A 90 -0.64 -15.51 3.40
C GLN A 90 -1.90 -14.81 3.95
N LEU A 91 -2.11 -13.52 3.63
CA LEU A 91 -3.28 -12.78 4.08
C LEU A 91 -4.57 -13.30 3.43
N SER A 92 -5.70 -12.90 4.01
CA SER A 92 -7.03 -13.30 3.53
C SER A 92 -7.23 -12.97 2.05
N SER A 93 -8.00 -13.83 1.36
CA SER A 93 -8.33 -13.64 -0.06
C SER A 93 -8.99 -12.29 -0.34
N SER A 94 -9.88 -11.83 0.55
CA SER A 94 -10.54 -10.53 0.43
C SER A 94 -9.54 -9.37 0.47
N LEU A 95 -8.55 -9.45 1.37
CA LEU A 95 -7.55 -8.39 1.48
C LEU A 95 -6.61 -8.36 0.27
N LEU A 96 -6.24 -9.51 -0.26
CA LEU A 96 -5.47 -9.60 -1.51
C LEU A 96 -6.28 -9.06 -2.70
N ASP A 97 -7.58 -9.33 -2.75
CA ASP A 97 -8.45 -8.74 -3.77
C ASP A 97 -8.49 -7.22 -3.65
N ASP A 98 -8.67 -6.69 -2.44
CA ASP A 98 -8.68 -5.24 -2.18
C ASP A 98 -7.34 -4.59 -2.50
N LEU A 99 -6.23 -5.26 -2.20
CA LEU A 99 -4.87 -4.82 -2.52
C LEU A 99 -4.70 -4.62 -4.04
N ILE A 100 -5.10 -5.62 -4.84
CA ILE A 100 -5.00 -5.54 -6.30
C ILE A 100 -6.02 -4.55 -6.88
N LYS A 101 -7.25 -4.48 -6.35
CA LYS A 101 -8.24 -3.47 -6.79
C LYS A 101 -7.72 -2.06 -6.55
N TYR A 102 -7.09 -1.84 -5.39
CA TYR A 102 -6.54 -0.54 -5.04
C TYR A 102 -5.39 -0.17 -5.97
N SER A 103 -4.44 -1.08 -6.23
CA SER A 103 -3.34 -0.79 -7.14
C SER A 103 -3.83 -0.53 -8.57
N LEU A 104 -4.77 -1.31 -9.09
CA LEU A 104 -5.36 -1.06 -10.41
C LEU A 104 -6.07 0.31 -10.48
N TRP A 105 -6.83 0.68 -9.45
CA TRP A 105 -7.43 2.01 -9.37
C TRP A 105 -6.38 3.14 -9.36
N LEU A 106 -5.24 2.94 -8.69
CA LEU A 106 -4.13 3.90 -8.68
C LEU A 106 -3.48 4.06 -10.05
N VAL A 107 -3.48 3.02 -10.90
CA VAL A 107 -2.97 3.11 -12.29
C VAL A 107 -3.82 4.08 -13.11
N GLU A 108 -5.14 4.00 -12.98
CA GLU A 108 -6.08 4.90 -13.68
C GLU A 108 -6.14 6.31 -13.08
N CYS A 109 -5.60 6.50 -11.87
CA CYS A 109 -5.56 7.80 -11.23
C CYS A 109 -4.82 8.83 -12.09
N SER A 110 -5.31 10.08 -12.11
CA SER A 110 -4.70 11.17 -12.88
C SER A 110 -3.38 11.68 -12.29
N HIS A 111 -3.02 11.27 -11.06
CA HIS A 111 -1.78 11.72 -10.42
C HIS A 111 -0.58 10.90 -10.91
N PRO A 112 0.40 11.50 -11.62
CA PRO A 112 1.49 10.74 -12.27
C PRO A 112 2.31 9.90 -11.30
N SER A 113 2.60 10.42 -10.10
CA SER A 113 3.35 9.66 -9.08
C SER A 113 2.57 8.43 -8.60
N ALA A 114 1.25 8.55 -8.37
CA ALA A 114 0.42 7.44 -7.92
C ALA A 114 0.43 6.30 -8.93
N ARG A 115 0.27 6.65 -10.21
CA ARG A 115 0.36 5.72 -11.34
C ARG A 115 1.72 5.04 -11.39
N CYS A 116 2.80 5.82 -11.34
CA CYS A 116 4.17 5.31 -11.41
C CYS A 116 4.48 4.29 -10.30
N TYR A 117 4.23 4.65 -9.03
CA TYR A 117 4.47 3.74 -7.91
C TYR A 117 3.54 2.54 -7.91
N SER A 118 2.29 2.68 -8.37
CA SER A 118 1.39 1.53 -8.52
C SER A 118 1.89 0.55 -9.59
N LEU A 119 2.43 1.06 -10.71
CA LEU A 119 3.03 0.22 -11.74
C LEU A 119 4.29 -0.50 -11.23
N PHE A 120 5.15 0.16 -10.44
CA PHE A 120 6.28 -0.51 -9.78
C PHE A 120 5.82 -1.58 -8.79
N PHE A 121 4.79 -1.29 -7.99
CA PHE A 121 4.19 -2.27 -7.11
C PHE A 121 3.67 -3.50 -7.89
N LEU A 122 2.87 -3.27 -8.93
CA LEU A 122 2.32 -4.33 -9.79
C LEU A 122 3.43 -5.17 -10.44
N HIS A 123 4.49 -4.53 -10.93
CA HIS A 123 5.65 -5.23 -11.48
C HIS A 123 6.24 -6.25 -10.49
N LEU A 124 6.35 -5.89 -9.22
CA LEU A 124 6.90 -6.77 -8.18
C LEU A 124 5.91 -7.86 -7.77
N VAL A 125 4.65 -7.49 -7.48
CA VAL A 125 3.69 -8.45 -6.89
C VAL A 125 3.16 -9.45 -7.90
N LEU A 126 3.18 -9.17 -9.21
CA LEU A 126 2.70 -10.11 -10.22
C LEU A 126 3.63 -11.33 -10.42
N CYS A 127 4.83 -11.32 -9.83
CA CYS A 127 5.69 -12.49 -9.74
C CYS A 127 5.14 -13.59 -8.81
N TYR A 128 4.20 -13.25 -7.91
CA TYR A 128 3.61 -14.20 -6.97
C TYR A 128 2.30 -14.77 -7.54
N GLY A 129 2.18 -16.10 -7.59
CA GLY A 129 1.04 -16.75 -8.23
C GLY A 129 -0.33 -16.47 -7.58
N ILE A 130 -0.38 -16.07 -6.31
CA ILE A 130 -1.65 -15.74 -5.64
C ILE A 130 -2.17 -14.37 -6.05
N THR A 131 -1.31 -13.35 -6.07
CA THR A 131 -1.62 -11.98 -6.50
C THR A 131 -1.83 -11.90 -8.00
N PHE A 132 -1.05 -12.63 -8.80
CA PHE A 132 -1.24 -12.72 -10.25
C PHE A 132 -2.64 -13.22 -10.62
N ARG A 133 -3.11 -14.30 -9.99
CA ARG A 133 -4.48 -14.80 -10.22
C ARG A 133 -5.55 -13.77 -9.89
N ARG A 134 -5.35 -12.93 -8.86
CA ARG A 134 -6.32 -11.87 -8.51
C ARG A 134 -6.29 -10.73 -9.50
N PHE A 135 -5.12 -10.38 -10.00
CA PHE A 135 -4.97 -9.43 -11.09
C PHE A 135 -5.70 -9.91 -12.35
N GLU A 136 -5.59 -11.19 -12.72
CA GLU A 136 -6.33 -11.76 -13.84
C GLU A 136 -7.85 -11.71 -13.61
N GLN A 137 -8.33 -12.11 -12.42
CA GLN A 137 -9.75 -12.06 -12.06
C GLN A 137 -10.36 -10.65 -12.12
N GLN A 138 -9.52 -9.62 -12.04
CA GLN A 138 -9.92 -8.22 -12.07
C GLN A 138 -9.70 -7.55 -13.44
N ASN A 139 -9.42 -8.34 -14.49
CA ASN A 139 -9.10 -7.83 -15.84
C ASN A 139 -7.93 -6.84 -15.83
N GLY A 140 -6.93 -7.06 -14.96
CA GLY A 140 -5.85 -6.10 -14.71
C GLY A 140 -5.04 -5.69 -15.95
N LEU A 141 -4.97 -6.53 -16.99
CA LEU A 141 -4.31 -6.20 -18.26
C LEU A 141 -4.91 -4.96 -18.93
N VAL A 142 -6.23 -4.73 -18.81
CA VAL A 142 -6.90 -3.56 -19.38
C VAL A 142 -6.36 -2.28 -18.75
N TYR A 143 -6.14 -2.27 -17.44
CA TYR A 143 -5.58 -1.13 -16.71
C TYR A 143 -4.15 -0.82 -17.17
N LEU A 144 -3.33 -1.85 -17.38
CA LEU A 144 -1.95 -1.68 -17.86
C LEU A 144 -1.91 -1.14 -19.30
N TYR A 145 -2.78 -1.66 -20.17
CA TYR A 145 -2.90 -1.20 -21.55
C TYR A 145 -3.34 0.27 -21.62
N ASN A 146 -4.33 0.65 -20.81
CA ASN A 146 -4.81 2.03 -20.71
C ASN A 146 -3.76 2.99 -20.14
N ALA A 147 -2.79 2.49 -19.36
CA ALA A 147 -1.74 3.33 -18.79
C ALA A 147 -0.65 3.72 -19.79
N VAL A 148 -0.48 2.94 -20.87
CA VAL A 148 0.54 3.15 -21.90
C VAL A 148 -0.02 3.77 -23.20
N SER A 149 -1.35 3.77 -23.35
CA SER A 149 -2.07 4.35 -24.49
C SER A 149 -2.36 5.83 -24.27
#